data_AF-A0AAD4BFI8-F1
#
_entry.id   AF-A0AAD4BFI8-F1
#
_cell.length_a   1.000
_cell.length_b   1.000
_cell.length_c   1.000
_cell.angle_alpha   90.00
_cell.angle_beta   90.00
_cell.angle_gamma   90.00
#
_symmetry.space_group_name_H-M   'P 1'
#
loop_
_entity.id
_entity.type
_entity.pdbx_description
1 polymer ?
#
loop_
_entity_poly.entity_id
_entity_poly.type
_entity_poly.pdbx_seq_one_letter_code
_entity_poly.pdbx_strand_id
1 'polypeptide(L)' 'MYNGFIYDVPMGDEPGHVYLVTKGRCVGIFHTWEETAPHVVGVRCACYTRVTSEDLAIMLMMNVVDRGEAEWVFY' A
#
# COMPACT_ATOMS: atom_id res chain seq x y z
N MET A 1 -6.65 -9.69 3.32
CA MET A 1 -7.48 -9.05 4.37
C MET A 1 -6.82 -9.30 5.72
N TYR A 2 -6.68 -8.27 6.55
CA TYR A 2 -6.10 -8.33 7.89
C TYR A 2 -6.92 -7.43 8.81
N ASN A 3 -7.31 -7.89 10.00
CA ASN A 3 -8.12 -7.14 10.99
C ASN A 3 -9.34 -6.40 10.38
N GLY A 4 -10.07 -7.02 9.46
CA GLY A 4 -11.24 -6.39 8.84
C GLY A 4 -10.91 -5.49 7.64
N PHE A 5 -9.63 -5.13 7.44
CA PHE A 5 -9.21 -4.24 6.36
C PHE A 5 -8.74 -5.03 5.13
N ILE A 6 -9.18 -4.60 3.95
CA ILE A 6 -8.82 -5.18 2.66
C ILE A 6 -7.77 -4.28 2.02
N TYR A 7 -6.68 -4.87 1.54
CA TYR A 7 -5.63 -4.20 0.80
C TYR A 7 -5.06 -5.16 -0.25
N ASP A 8 -4.47 -4.58 -1.30
CA ASP A 8 -3.87 -5.33 -2.40
C ASP A 8 -2.47 -5.83 -2.03
N VAL A 9 -2.16 -7.07 -2.42
CA VAL A 9 -0.86 -7.70 -2.23
C VAL A 9 -0.47 -8.30 -3.56
N PRO A 10 0.75 -8.04 -4.06
CA PRO A 10 1.19 -8.54 -5.34
C PRO A 10 1.22 -10.07 -5.35
N MET A 11 0.97 -10.64 -6.53
CA MET A 11 1.06 -12.09 -6.74
C MET A 11 2.46 -12.45 -7.23
N GLY A 12 3.37 -12.76 -6.32
CA GLY A 12 4.74 -13.16 -6.62
C GLY A 12 5.67 -12.76 -5.48
N ASP A 13 6.87 -13.33 -5.47
CA ASP A 13 8.00 -12.81 -4.69
C ASP A 13 9.01 -12.31 -5.72
N GLU A 14 8.88 -11.05 -6.14
CA GLU A 14 9.84 -10.48 -7.08
C GLU A 14 10.93 -9.74 -6.29
N PRO A 15 12.21 -10.06 -6.53
CA PRO A 15 13.28 -9.41 -5.81
C PRO A 15 13.34 -7.93 -6.19
N GLY A 16 13.12 -7.03 -5.23
CA GLY A 16 13.25 -5.61 -5.50
C GLY A 16 12.55 -4.70 -4.49
N HIS A 17 12.56 -3.42 -4.83
CA HIS A 17 11.79 -2.43 -4.09
C HIS A 17 10.32 -2.50 -4.48
N VAL A 18 9.44 -2.34 -3.48
CA VAL A 18 8.00 -2.20 -3.69
C VAL A 18 7.50 -0.87 -3.14
N TYR A 19 6.34 -0.45 -3.63
CA TYR A 19 5.62 0.72 -3.15
C TYR A 19 4.48 0.27 -2.24
N LEU A 20 4.51 0.73 -0.99
CA LEU A 20 3.45 0.55 -0.02
C LEU A 20 2.57 1.79 -0.03
N VAL A 21 1.30 1.65 -0.39
CA VAL A 21 0.29 2.71 -0.31
C VAL A 21 -0.63 2.42 0.86
N THR A 22 -0.59 3.27 1.89
CA THR A 22 -1.41 3.14 3.11
C THR A 22 -2.66 4.00 3.07
N LYS A 23 -2.66 5.05 2.24
CA LYS A 23 -3.82 5.90 1.99
C LYS A 23 -3.84 6.34 0.54
N GLY A 24 -4.95 6.05 -0.15
CA GLY A 24 -5.07 6.28 -1.58
C GLY A 24 -6.41 5.81 -2.14
N ARG A 25 -6.60 5.91 -3.46
CA ARG A 25 -7.75 5.30 -4.14
C ARG A 25 -7.74 3.77 -4.02
N CYS A 26 -6.55 3.18 -3.98
CA CYS A 26 -6.35 1.80 -3.54
C CYS A 26 -5.23 1.75 -2.50
N VAL A 27 -5.45 0.94 -1.47
CA VAL A 27 -4.47 0.65 -0.41
C VAL A 27 -3.88 -0.73 -0.70
N GLY A 28 -2.55 -0.83 -0.70
CA GLY A 28 -1.87 -2.06 -1.11
C GLY A 28 -0.38 -1.91 -1.34
N ILE A 29 0.22 -2.98 -1.87
CA ILE A 29 1.64 -3.07 -2.20
C ILE A 29 1.76 -3.27 -3.71
N PHE A 30 2.63 -2.51 -4.37
CA PHE A 30 2.78 -2.49 -5.83
C PHE A 30 4.25 -2.52 -6.24
N HIS A 31 4.58 -3.10 -7.38
CA HIS A 31 5.98 -3.31 -7.79
C HIS A 31 6.52 -2.10 -8.53
N THR A 32 5.67 -1.43 -9.30
CA THR A 32 6.06 -0.30 -10.14
C THR A 32 5.39 1.00 -9.74
N TRP A 33 6.04 2.10 -10.11
CA TRP A 33 5.41 3.42 -10.00
C TRP A 33 4.20 3.56 -10.92
N GLU A 34 4.21 2.92 -12.09
CA GLU A 34 3.10 2.95 -13.05
C GLU A 34 1.81 2.37 -12.45
N GLU A 35 1.92 1.31 -11.64
CA GLU A 35 0.81 0.76 -10.87
C GLU A 35 0.43 1.64 -9.67
N THR A 36 1.41 2.26 -9.02
CA THR A 36 1.20 3.04 -7.79
C THR A 36 0.57 4.42 -8.05
N ALA A 37 1.02 5.10 -9.10
CA ALA A 37 0.68 6.50 -9.37
C ALA A 37 -0.83 6.77 -9.46
N PRO A 38 -1.66 5.94 -10.12
CA PRO A 38 -3.11 6.11 -10.16
C PRO A 38 -3.78 6.16 -8.79
N HIS A 39 -3.16 5.58 -7.76
CA HIS A 39 -3.71 5.46 -6.42
C HIS A 39 -3.35 6.63 -5.49
N VAL A 40 -2.29 7.37 -5.80
CA VAL A 40 -1.72 8.41 -4.92
C VAL A 40 -1.65 9.78 -5.57
N VAL A 41 -1.49 9.86 -6.89
CA VAL A 41 -1.37 11.15 -7.60
C VAL A 41 -2.73 11.82 -7.67
N GLY A 42 -2.79 13.08 -7.23
CA GLY A 42 -4.03 13.86 -7.16
C GLY A 42 -4.97 13.44 -6.03
N VAL A 43 -4.59 12.46 -5.20
CA VAL A 43 -5.37 12.05 -4.03
C VAL A 43 -4.94 12.87 -2.82
N ARG A 44 -5.89 13.60 -2.23
CA ARG A 44 -5.60 14.50 -1.11
C ARG A 44 -5.11 13.69 0.10
N CYS A 45 -3.97 14.10 0.64
CA CYS A 45 -3.32 13.45 1.78
C CYS A 45 -3.04 11.95 1.55
N ALA A 46 -2.73 11.55 0.31
CA ALA A 46 -2.25 10.21 0.03
C ALA A 46 -0.95 9.92 0.81
N CYS A 47 -0.83 8.68 1.30
CA CYS A 47 0.34 8.20 2.02
C CYS A 47 0.90 6.98 1.32
N TYR A 48 2.16 7.07 0.89
CA TYR A 48 2.88 5.97 0.29
C TYR A 48 4.37 6.05 0.61
N THR A 49 5.06 4.91 0.57
CA THR A 49 6.50 4.82 0.77
C THR A 49 7.10 3.70 -0.06
N ARG A 50 8.39 3.81 -0.39
CA ARG A 50 9.12 2.74 -1.08
C ARG A 50 9.86 1.89 -0.05
N VAL A 51 9.67 0.58 -0.12
CA VAL A 51 10.20 -0.41 0.81
C VAL A 51 11.16 -1.33 0.05
N THR A 52 12.14 -1.92 0.75
CA THR A 52 13.18 -2.76 0.14
C THR A 52 12.76 -4.21 -0.11
N SER A 53 11.62 -4.63 0.44
CA SER A 53 11.15 -6.02 0.41
C SER A 53 9.66 -6.09 0.63
N GLU A 54 9.02 -7.10 0.06
CA GLU A 54 7.58 -7.37 0.20
C GLU A 54 7.21 -7.72 1.64
N ASP A 55 7.99 -8.59 2.31
CA ASP A 55 7.76 -8.94 3.72
C ASP A 55 7.72 -7.71 4.63
N LEU A 56 8.65 -6.78 4.42
CA LEU A 56 8.70 -5.55 5.20
C LEU A 56 7.49 -4.66 4.90
N ALA A 57 7.06 -4.57 3.63
CA ALA A 57 5.87 -3.82 3.25
C ALA A 57 4.59 -4.41 3.86
N ILE A 58 4.49 -5.74 3.90
CA ILE A 58 3.39 -6.46 4.55
C ILE A 58 3.37 -6.18 6.06
N MET A 59 4.52 -6.30 6.74
CA MET A 59 4.64 -6.00 8.17
C MET A 59 4.23 -4.55 8.48
N LEU A 60 4.68 -3.59 7.67
CA LEU A 60 4.31 -2.18 7.82
C LEU A 60 2.82 -1.95 7.57
N MET A 61 2.23 -2.59 6.55
CA MET A 61 0.79 -2.51 6.29
C MET A 61 -0.02 -3.02 7.49
N MET A 62 0.36 -4.17 8.05
CA MET A 62 -0.30 -4.72 9.25
C MET A 62 -0.24 -3.75 10.43
N ASN A 63 0.90 -3.09 10.65
CA ASN A 63 1.04 -2.08 11.70
C ASN A 63 0.13 -0.86 11.48
N VAL A 64 0.03 -0.37 10.24
CA VAL A 64 -0.84 0.75 9.87
C VAL A 64 -2.32 0.39 10.05
N VAL A 65 -2.70 -0.84 9.70
CA VAL A 65 -4.06 -1.35 9.94
C VAL A 65 -4.36 -1.46 11.43
N ASP A 66 -3.43 -1.98 12.23
CA ASP A 66 -3.57 -2.07 13.69
C ASP A 66 -3.75 -0.69 14.36
N ARG A 67 -3.05 0.33 13.82
CA ARG A 67 -3.18 1.73 14.25
C ARG A 67 -4.44 2.44 13.72
N GLY A 68 -5.21 1.80 12.83
CA GLY A 68 -6.41 2.37 12.23
C GLY A 68 -6.15 3.52 11.26
N GLU A 69 -4.95 3.58 10.67
CA GLU A 69 -4.53 4.67 9.77
C GLU A 69 -4.68 4.33 8.28
N ALA A 70 -4.94 3.06 7.95
CA ALA A 70 -5.15 2.64 6.57
C ALA A 70 -6.50 3.14 6.05
N GLU A 71 -6.53 3.83 4.90
CA GLU A 71 -7.75 4.49 4.42
C GLU A 71 -7.90 4.45 2.90
N TRP A 72 -9.06 3.96 2.45
CA TRP A 72 -9.52 4.09 1.08
C TRP A 72 -10.15 5.46 0.85
N VAL A 73 -9.64 6.22 -0.11
CA VAL A 73 -10.15 7.56 -0.44
C VAL A 73 -11.03 7.49 -1.68
N PHE A 74 -12.33 7.64 -1.48
CA PHE A 74 -13.32 7.80 -2.54
C PHE A 74 -13.67 9.28 -2.70
N TYR A 75 -13.89 9.72 -3.93
CA TYR A 75 -14.31 11.08 -4.28
C TYR A 75 -15.77 11.10 -4.74
#